data_AF-A0A7X9E7R7-F1
#
_entry.id   AF-A0A7X9E7R7-F1
#
_cell.length_a   1.000
_cell.length_b   1.000
_cell.length_c   1.000
_cell.angle_alpha   90.00
_cell.angle_beta   90.00
_cell.angle_gamma   90.00
#
_symmetry.space_group_name_H-M   'P 1'
#
loop_
_entity.id
_entity.type
_entity.pdbx_description
1 polymer ?
#
loop_
_entity_poly.entity_id
_entity_poly.type
_entity_poly.pdbx_seq_one_letter_code
_entity_poly.pdbx_strand_id
1 'polypeptide(L)' 'MLTKEEIKKKLEEDHSYTLPDDATDEDWDTYLEVKREMSGEEDADENNFDESEDNDEEEDNEEEL' A
#
# COMPACT_ATOMS: atom_id res chain seq x y z
N MET A 1 1.09 10.86 -18.80
CA MET A 1 0.80 11.99 -17.91
C MET A 1 -0.65 11.93 -17.45
N LEU A 2 -0.89 10.95 -16.58
CA LEU A 2 -2.06 10.86 -15.73
C LEU A 2 -1.93 11.91 -14.61
N THR A 3 -3.04 12.53 -14.23
CA THR A 3 -3.05 13.47 -13.10
C THR A 3 -3.25 12.75 -11.78
N LYS A 4 -2.80 13.39 -10.68
CA LYS A 4 -3.07 12.92 -9.31
C LYS A 4 -4.55 12.67 -9.07
N GLU A 5 -5.41 13.58 -9.53
CA GLU A 5 -6.86 13.48 -9.36
C GLU A 5 -7.45 12.27 -10.09
N GLU A 6 -6.97 11.95 -11.29
CA GLU A 6 -7.41 10.76 -12.04
C GLU A 6 -6.99 9.46 -11.35
N ILE A 7 -5.76 9.40 -10.85
CA ILE A 7 -5.27 8.23 -10.12
C ILE A 7 -6.03 8.07 -8.81
N LYS A 8 -6.26 9.18 -8.09
CA LYS A 8 -7.01 9.21 -6.83
C LYS A 8 -8.41 8.63 -7.04
N LYS A 9 -9.12 9.14 -8.05
CA LYS A 9 -10.46 8.65 -8.37
C LYS A 9 -10.48 7.16 -8.70
N LYS A 10 -9.50 6.68 -9.48
CA LYS A 10 -9.41 5.25 -9.83
C LYS A 10 -9.13 4.37 -8.62
N LEU A 11 -8.27 4.81 -7.70
CA LEU A 11 -7.99 4.10 -6.46
C LEU A 11 -9.20 4.11 -5.50
N GLU A 12 -10.02 5.17 -5.49
CA GLU A 12 -11.30 5.20 -4.75
C GLU A 12 -12.34 4.24 -5.34
N GLU A 13 -12.39 4.11 -6.68
CA GLU A 13 -13.30 3.19 -7.36
C GLU A 13 -12.81 1.73 -7.30
N ASP A 14 -11.50 1.52 -7.33
CA ASP A 14 -10.84 0.21 -7.31
C ASP A 14 -9.52 0.29 -6.52
N HIS A 15 -9.54 -0.19 -5.28
CA HIS A 15 -8.37 -0.21 -4.39
C HIS A 15 -7.23 -1.11 -4.90
N SER A 16 -7.51 -2.00 -5.85
CA SER A 16 -6.51 -2.88 -6.48
C SER A 16 -5.95 -2.32 -7.79
N TYR A 17 -6.39 -1.12 -8.20
CA TYR A 17 -5.93 -0.47 -9.43
C TYR A 17 -4.42 -0.24 -9.42
N THR A 18 -3.78 -0.59 -10.53
CA THR A 18 -2.36 -0.31 -10.81
C THR A 18 -2.23 0.42 -12.14
N LEU A 19 -1.12 1.12 -12.34
CA LEU A 19 -0.79 1.64 -13.67
C LEU A 19 -0.49 0.50 -14.65
N PRO A 20 -0.75 0.71 -15.95
CA PRO A 20 -0.32 -0.22 -17.00
C PRO A 20 1.21 -0.29 -17.10
N ASP A 21 1.76 -1.42 -17.54
CA ASP A 21 3.21 -1.63 -17.65
C ASP A 21 3.92 -0.64 -18.59
N ASP A 22 3.20 -0.08 -19.57
CA ASP A 22 3.71 0.95 -20.51
C ASP A 22 3.67 2.38 -19.92
N ALA A 23 3.25 2.57 -18.66
CA ALA A 23 3.24 3.88 -18.03
C ALA A 23 4.66 4.43 -17.85
N THR A 24 4.81 5.74 -18.00
CA THR A 24 6.09 6.42 -17.83
C THR A 24 6.49 6.50 -16.36
N ASP A 25 7.79 6.62 -16.07
CA ASP A 25 8.29 6.80 -14.69
C ASP A 25 7.60 7.97 -13.96
N GLU A 26 7.32 9.06 -14.66
CA GLU A 26 6.60 10.22 -14.11
C GLU A 26 5.15 9.89 -13.69
N ASP A 27 4.49 8.98 -14.41
CA ASP A 27 3.16 8.51 -14.06
C ASP A 27 3.24 7.60 -12.81
N TRP A 28 4.26 6.73 -12.74
CA TRP A 28 4.53 5.88 -11.58
C TRP A 28 4.84 6.68 -10.32
N ASP A 29 5.67 7.71 -10.41
CA ASP A 29 5.97 8.62 -9.30
C ASP A 29 4.67 9.24 -8.74
N THR A 30 3.81 9.71 -9.65
CA THR A 30 2.52 10.30 -9.29
C THR A 30 1.59 9.27 -8.63
N TYR A 31 1.55 8.03 -9.14
CA TYR A 31 0.72 6.97 -8.59
C TYR A 31 1.16 6.55 -7.18
N LEU A 32 2.46 6.39 -6.96
CA LEU A 32 3.00 6.01 -5.66
C LEU A 32 2.76 7.09 -4.61
N GLU A 33 2.87 8.37 -4.98
CA GLU A 33 2.55 9.48 -4.10
C GLU A 33 1.08 9.46 -3.66
N VAL A 34 0.16 9.29 -4.61
CA VAL A 34 -1.28 9.23 -4.31
C VAL A 34 -1.62 7.99 -3.48
N LYS A 35 -1.03 6.83 -3.81
CA LYS A 35 -1.25 5.59 -3.06
C LYS A 35 -0.78 5.73 -1.62
N ARG A 36 0.40 6.33 -1.40
CA ARG A 36 0.92 6.63 -0.06
C ARG A 36 0.01 7.58 0.72
N GLU A 37 -0.43 8.68 0.09
CA GLU A 37 -1.36 9.64 0.70
C GLU A 37 -2.66 8.95 1.15
N MET A 38 -3.20 8.06 0.33
CA MET A 38 -4.42 7.31 0.64
C MET A 38 -4.25 6.23 1.70
N SER A 39 -3.10 5.53 1.67
CA SER A 39 -2.77 4.49 2.64
C SER A 39 -2.56 5.06 4.04
N GLY A 40 -2.41 6.39 4.16
CA GLY A 40 -2.08 7.04 5.43
C GLY A 40 -0.67 6.67 5.89
N GLU A 41 0.20 6.23 4.98
CA GLU A 41 1.62 6.00 5.24
C GLU A 41 2.34 7.35 5.23
N GLU A 42 2.10 8.11 6.30
CA GLU A 42 2.90 9.25 6.70
C GLU A 42 4.32 8.76 7.03
N ASP A 43 5.24 8.87 6.06
CA ASP A 43 6.69 8.74 6.22
C ASP A 43 7.15 7.55 7.10
N ALA A 44 6.79 6.31 6.71
CA ALA A 44 7.50 5.13 7.20
C ALA A 44 8.90 5.08 6.56
N ASP A 45 9.80 5.85 7.15
CA ASP A 45 11.25 5.82 7.00
C ASP A 45 11.76 4.36 6.95
N GLU A 46 12.08 3.89 5.75
CA GLU A 46 13.03 2.81 5.38
C GLU A 46 12.98 1.42 6.09
N ASN A 47 12.05 1.11 7.00
CA ASN A 47 12.14 -0.14 7.79
C ASN A 47 10.83 -0.87 8.14
N ASN A 48 9.66 -0.47 7.64
CA ASN A 48 8.42 -1.18 7.96
C ASN A 48 7.79 -1.79 6.70
N PHE A 49 8.40 -2.89 6.24
CA PHE A 49 7.70 -3.90 5.45
C PHE A 49 6.45 -4.30 6.24
N ASP A 50 5.30 -3.85 5.76
CA ASP A 50 3.99 -4.24 6.24
C ASP A 50 3.80 -5.74 5.98
N GLU A 51 4.32 -6.55 6.91
CA GLU A 51 3.94 -7.95 7.11
C GLU A 51 2.57 -7.94 7.82
N SER A 52 1.55 -7.40 7.17
CA SER A 52 0.16 -7.78 7.47
C SER A 52 -0.11 -9.16 6.85
N GLU A 53 0.77 -10.13 7.17
CA GLU A 53 0.50 -11.54 6.99
C GLU A 53 -0.36 -11.98 8.17
N ASP A 54 -1.67 -11.93 7.93
CA ASP A 54 -2.74 -12.69 8.56
C ASP A 54 -2.20 -13.97 9.24
N ASN A 55 -1.86 -13.90 10.53
CA ASN A 55 -1.53 -15.08 11.34
C ASN A 55 -2.29 -15.00 12.67
N ASP A 56 -3.58 -15.23 12.53
CA ASP A 56 -4.55 -15.56 13.56
C ASP A 56 -4.08 -16.78 14.39
N GLU A 57 -4.01 -16.60 15.73
CA GLU A 57 -4.24 -17.59 16.81
C GLU A 57 -3.35 -18.87 16.86
N GLU A 58 -2.76 -19.33 17.97
CA GLU A 58 -3.26 -19.51 19.33
C GLU A 58 -2.07 -19.63 20.32
N GLU A 59 -2.28 -19.09 21.50
CA GLU A 59 -1.41 -19.13 22.69
C GLU A 59 -1.54 -20.51 23.37
N ASP A 60 -0.60 -21.44 23.13
CA ASP A 60 -0.56 -22.69 23.90
C ASP A 60 0.35 -22.57 25.12
N ASN A 61 -0.35 -22.57 26.25
CA ASN A 61 0.12 -22.50 27.62
C ASN A 61 0.70 -23.84 28.08
N GLU A 62 1.98 -23.89 28.42
CA GLU A 62 2.51 -24.96 29.28
C GLU A 62 3.36 -24.40 30.42
N GLU A 63 2.63 -23.93 31.44
CA GLU A 63 3.00 -24.06 32.85
C GLU A 63 3.29 -25.55 33.16
N GLU A 64 4.55 -25.95 33.39
CA GLU A 64 4.92 -26.89 34.47
C GLU A 64 6.45 -27.15 34.59
N LEU A 65 6.87 -27.19 35.88
CA LEU A 65 8.07 -27.75 36.52
C LEU A 65 9.31 -26.86 36.73
#